data_AF-A0A1S3K0L6-F1
#
_entry.id   AF-A0A1S3K0L6-F1
#
_cell.length_a   1.000
_cell.length_b   1.000
_cell.length_c   1.000
_cell.angle_alpha   90.00
_cell.angle_beta   90.00
_cell.angle_gamma   90.00
#
_symmetry.space_group_name_H-M   'P 1'
#
loop_
_entity.id
_entity.type
_entity.pdbx_description
1 polymer ?
#
loop_
_entity_poly.entity_id
_entity_poly.type
_entity_poly.pdbx_seq_one_letter_code
_entity_poly.pdbx_strand_id
1 'polypeptide(L)'
;MAASSSTGSSIAPNIFQLSSSFEDTEGGISVAVERCPLCRNSRRPFTCQRCLRDGNFAHSKCENPDNRDKFSVKLRKWHALKKERSKVLARVESAVQKHLDIDAKKTEIQLYTKKLNLLQKAIEEVKSKEARDQDNLKAIKKNNAYKNSKVKKQQEKLKRILKYMEDGQNKMETREGFLIESEDELSKIRRQRIDELGTFIFSIKEIEPKSSEVDSMQLSTVSALAEARRTAYVRGKWIYTDNGGELQYQVVDPKLPGHGDYSAYCAWSEYYFYCDMV
;
A
#
# COMPACT_ATOMS: atom_id res chain seq x y z
N MET A 1 34.36 -29.12 -59.94
CA MET A 1 33.80 -29.12 -61.30
C MET A 1 33.50 -27.65 -61.62
N ALA A 2 34.15 -27.00 -62.59
CA ALA A 2 34.16 -27.27 -64.05
C ALA A 2 32.75 -27.16 -64.65
N ALA A 3 32.49 -26.49 -65.78
CA ALA A 3 33.33 -25.78 -66.76
C ALA A 3 32.55 -24.54 -67.31
N SER A 4 32.95 -23.71 -68.29
CA SER A 4 33.96 -23.79 -69.35
C SER A 4 34.48 -22.39 -69.76
N SER A 5 35.64 -22.32 -70.43
CA SER A 5 36.10 -21.16 -71.20
C SER A 5 35.46 -21.12 -72.60
N SER A 6 35.28 -19.93 -73.20
CA SER A 6 35.42 -19.79 -74.66
C SER A 6 35.88 -18.39 -75.08
N THR A 7 36.87 -18.37 -75.97
CA THR A 7 37.53 -17.19 -76.54
C THR A 7 36.74 -16.59 -77.70
N GLY A 8 36.78 -15.26 -77.84
CA GLY A 8 36.17 -14.54 -78.97
C GLY A 8 36.89 -13.23 -79.32
N SER A 9 38.22 -13.26 -79.39
CA SER A 9 39.04 -12.08 -79.71
C SER A 9 38.94 -11.71 -81.19
N SER A 10 37.91 -10.94 -81.55
CA SER A 10 37.68 -10.44 -82.90
C SER A 10 38.54 -9.20 -83.20
N ILE A 11 39.87 -9.36 -83.14
CA ILE A 11 40.81 -8.33 -83.58
C ILE A 11 40.84 -8.33 -85.11
N ALA A 12 40.21 -7.33 -85.73
CA ALA A 12 40.30 -7.13 -87.17
C ALA A 12 41.77 -6.88 -87.58
N PRO A 13 42.27 -7.48 -88.67
CA PRO A 13 43.65 -7.29 -89.11
C PRO A 13 43.94 -5.82 -89.41
N ASN A 14 44.81 -5.21 -88.60
CA ASN A 14 45.04 -3.77 -88.60
C ASN A 14 46.20 -3.36 -89.54
N ILE A 15 46.36 -4.09 -90.65
CA ILE A 15 47.44 -3.91 -91.62
C ILE A 15 46.90 -4.10 -93.05
N PHE A 16 46.44 -3.01 -93.66
CA PHE A 16 46.47 -2.89 -95.12
C PHE A 16 47.79 -2.22 -95.49
N GLN A 17 48.75 -2.98 -96.03
CA GLN A 17 49.96 -2.42 -96.65
C GLN A 17 49.58 -1.73 -97.97
N LEU A 18 49.09 -0.50 -97.87
CA LEU A 18 48.93 0.41 -99.01
C LEU A 18 50.30 1.00 -99.38
N SER A 19 51.10 0.19 -100.06
CA SER A 19 52.29 0.65 -100.76
C SER A 19 51.87 1.41 -102.03
N SER A 20 51.62 2.71 -101.88
CA SER A 20 51.46 3.63 -103.00
C SER A 20 52.40 4.83 -102.82
N SER A 21 53.57 4.76 -103.45
CA SER A 21 54.37 5.95 -103.73
C SER A 21 53.59 6.82 -104.72
N PHE A 22 53.15 7.99 -104.28
CA PHE A 22 52.77 9.08 -105.17
C PHE A 22 53.70 10.25 -104.82
N GLU A 23 54.58 10.60 -105.74
CA GLU A 23 55.40 11.80 -105.63
C GLU A 23 54.54 13.04 -105.84
N ASP A 24 54.91 14.14 -105.18
CA ASP A 24 54.25 15.43 -105.35
C ASP A 24 54.44 15.93 -106.78
N THR A 25 53.35 15.96 -107.55
CA THR A 25 53.29 16.67 -108.84
C THR A 25 52.34 17.84 -108.70
N GLU A 26 52.94 19.03 -108.62
CA GLU A 26 52.20 20.30 -108.65
C GLU A 26 51.52 20.50 -110.01
N GLY A 27 50.40 21.24 -110.03
CA GLY A 27 49.94 21.90 -111.26
C GLY A 27 49.11 21.09 -112.26
N GLY A 28 48.26 20.16 -111.82
CA GLY A 28 47.26 19.48 -112.68
C GLY A 28 45.81 19.94 -112.43
N ILE A 29 45.11 20.41 -113.46
CA ILE A 29 43.67 20.78 -113.37
C ILE A 29 42.83 19.51 -113.11
N SER A 30 42.38 19.34 -111.87
CA SER A 30 41.74 18.11 -111.40
C SER A 30 40.23 18.07 -111.66
N VAL A 31 39.83 17.50 -112.80
CA VAL A 31 38.43 17.09 -113.06
C VAL A 31 38.34 15.58 -113.29
N ALA A 32 38.99 14.81 -112.42
CA ALA A 32 38.71 13.38 -112.26
C ALA A 32 37.46 13.22 -111.38
N VAL A 33 36.31 12.93 -111.99
CA VAL A 33 35.13 12.48 -111.23
C VAL A 33 35.37 11.02 -110.85
N GLU A 34 36.10 10.81 -109.75
CA GLU A 34 36.27 9.50 -109.15
C GLU A 34 34.90 8.82 -109.01
N ARG A 35 34.79 7.59 -109.53
CA ARG A 35 33.57 6.78 -109.45
C ARG A 35 33.72 5.80 -108.29
N CYS A 36 32.64 5.57 -107.55
CA CYS A 36 32.69 4.60 -106.45
C CYS A 36 33.16 3.21 -106.96
N PRO A 37 34.23 2.60 -106.42
CA PRO A 37 34.63 1.26 -106.85
C PRO A 37 33.57 0.20 -106.52
N LEU A 38 32.69 0.46 -105.54
CA LEU A 38 31.64 -0.45 -105.10
C LEU A 38 30.31 -0.30 -105.86
N CYS A 39 29.92 0.93 -106.24
CA CYS A 39 28.61 1.18 -106.88
C CYS A 39 28.66 1.98 -108.20
N ARG A 40 29.86 2.32 -108.70
CA ARG A 40 30.17 3.05 -109.95
C ARG A 40 29.49 4.41 -110.14
N ASN A 41 28.69 4.86 -109.19
CA ASN A 41 27.96 6.12 -109.21
C ASN A 41 28.90 7.32 -109.02
N SER A 42 28.61 8.43 -109.71
CA SER A 42 29.43 9.66 -109.77
C SER A 42 28.85 10.83 -108.95
N ARG A 43 27.94 10.56 -108.01
CA ARG A 43 27.20 11.58 -107.25
C ARG A 43 28.04 12.29 -106.18
N ARG A 44 28.81 13.29 -106.61
CA ARG A 44 29.49 14.33 -105.79
C ARG A 44 30.59 13.76 -104.85
N PRO A 45 31.52 14.62 -104.36
CA PRO A 45 32.93 14.26 -104.37
C PRO A 45 33.33 13.24 -103.29
N PHE A 46 34.20 12.33 -103.69
CA PHE A 46 35.00 11.53 -102.77
C PHE A 46 35.87 12.46 -101.93
N THR A 47 35.78 12.32 -100.63
CA THR A 47 36.53 13.15 -99.68
C THR A 47 37.90 12.54 -99.49
N CYS A 48 38.96 13.24 -99.95
CA CYS A 48 40.33 12.77 -99.78
C CYS A 48 40.68 12.56 -98.30
N GLN A 49 41.72 11.75 -98.05
CA GLN A 49 42.16 11.39 -96.70
C GLN A 49 42.42 12.62 -95.80
N ARG A 50 42.93 13.72 -96.38
CA ARG A 50 43.13 14.99 -95.66
C ARG A 50 41.80 15.61 -95.22
N CYS A 51 40.83 15.73 -96.12
CA CYS A 51 39.49 16.23 -95.78
C CYS A 51 38.73 15.35 -94.77
N LEU A 52 38.99 14.04 -94.75
CA LEU A 52 38.49 13.14 -93.70
C LEU A 52 39.14 13.41 -92.34
N ARG A 53 40.48 13.46 -92.27
CA ARG A 53 41.23 13.77 -91.04
C ARG A 53 40.86 15.15 -90.46
N ASP A 54 40.76 16.17 -91.31
CA ASP A 54 40.46 17.54 -90.91
C ASP A 54 38.95 17.77 -90.61
N GLY A 55 38.10 16.74 -90.78
CA GLY A 55 36.64 16.85 -90.62
C GLY A 55 35.98 17.80 -91.63
N ASN A 56 36.64 18.04 -92.77
CA ASN A 56 36.21 18.93 -93.86
C ASN A 56 35.27 18.23 -94.87
N PHE A 57 34.46 17.30 -94.38
CA PHE A 57 33.36 16.65 -95.11
C PHE A 57 32.02 16.99 -94.45
N ALA A 58 30.91 16.58 -95.05
CA ALA A 58 29.58 16.68 -94.43
C ALA A 58 28.62 15.64 -95.05
N HIS A 59 27.34 15.67 -94.65
CA HIS A 59 26.37 14.64 -95.02
C HIS A 59 25.97 14.70 -96.50
N SER A 60 25.96 13.55 -97.19
CA SER A 60 25.79 13.43 -98.65
C SER A 60 24.44 13.90 -99.18
N LYS A 61 23.39 13.90 -98.35
CA LYS A 61 22.01 14.31 -98.70
C LYS A 61 21.69 15.78 -98.41
N CYS A 62 22.67 16.68 -98.38
CA CYS A 62 22.42 18.12 -98.14
C CYS A 62 22.22 18.84 -99.48
N GLU A 63 21.06 19.48 -99.66
CA GLU A 63 20.62 20.02 -100.96
C GLU A 63 21.42 21.26 -101.40
N ASN A 64 21.80 22.13 -100.46
CA ASN A 64 22.61 23.31 -100.72
C ASN A 64 24.09 23.08 -100.34
N PRO A 65 25.03 23.02 -101.31
CA PRO A 65 26.44 22.73 -101.03
C PRO A 65 27.18 23.87 -100.34
N ASP A 66 26.82 25.13 -100.61
CA ASP A 66 27.52 26.32 -100.08
C ASP A 66 27.15 26.63 -98.62
N ASN A 67 25.97 26.17 -98.17
CA ASN A 67 25.48 26.38 -96.80
C ASN A 67 25.66 25.13 -95.92
N ARG A 68 26.63 24.27 -96.27
CA ARG A 68 26.81 22.93 -95.70
C ARG A 68 27.81 22.94 -94.55
N ASP A 69 27.30 22.96 -93.32
CA ASP A 69 28.07 22.80 -92.08
C ASP A 69 29.01 21.58 -92.15
N LYS A 70 30.32 21.83 -92.21
CA LYS A 70 31.37 20.79 -92.19
C LYS A 70 31.29 20.01 -90.87
N PHE A 71 31.66 18.73 -90.88
CA PHE A 71 31.69 17.88 -89.68
C PHE A 71 32.53 18.50 -88.57
N SER A 72 33.69 19.09 -88.89
CA SER A 72 34.55 19.80 -87.94
C SER A 72 33.85 21.03 -87.30
N VAL A 73 32.94 21.70 -88.01
CA VAL A 73 32.11 22.80 -87.49
C VAL A 73 31.00 22.24 -86.61
N LYS A 74 30.30 21.19 -87.06
CA LYS A 74 29.20 20.55 -86.33
C LYS A 74 29.67 19.92 -85.01
N LEU A 75 30.85 19.30 -85.02
CA LEU A 75 31.49 18.74 -83.82
C LEU A 75 31.88 19.84 -82.82
N ARG A 76 32.47 20.96 -83.29
CA ARG A 76 32.73 22.14 -82.45
C ARG A 76 31.45 22.73 -81.84
N LYS A 77 30.38 22.90 -82.64
CA LYS A 77 29.06 23.32 -82.18
C LYS A 77 28.51 22.37 -81.10
N TRP A 78 28.64 21.04 -81.30
CA TRP A 78 28.20 20.04 -80.30
C TRP A 78 29.01 20.11 -79.01
N HIS A 79 30.34 20.22 -79.05
CA HIS A 79 31.16 20.39 -77.85
C HIS A 79 30.82 21.68 -77.09
N ALA A 80 30.58 22.79 -77.81
CA ALA A 80 30.13 24.04 -77.20
C ALA A 80 28.76 23.86 -76.50
N LEU A 81 27.77 23.28 -77.18
CA LEU A 81 26.45 22.99 -76.60
C LEU A 81 26.53 22.02 -75.41
N LYS A 82 27.40 21.02 -75.45
CA LYS A 82 27.64 20.11 -74.32
C LYS A 82 28.22 20.85 -73.11
N LYS A 83 29.16 21.79 -73.33
CA LYS A 83 29.74 22.64 -72.29
C LYS A 83 28.71 23.61 -71.71
N GLU A 84 27.90 24.26 -72.54
CA GLU A 84 26.83 25.16 -72.07
C GLU A 84 25.73 24.39 -71.32
N ARG A 85 25.31 23.21 -71.79
CA ARG A 85 24.41 22.33 -71.05
C ARG A 85 24.96 22.02 -69.65
N SER A 86 26.25 21.67 -69.55
CA SER A 86 26.89 21.40 -68.25
C SER A 86 26.85 22.61 -67.31
N LYS A 87 27.10 23.82 -67.83
CA LYS A 87 27.01 25.08 -67.06
C LYS A 87 25.57 25.44 -66.65
N VAL A 88 24.58 25.11 -67.47
CA VAL A 88 23.16 25.31 -67.12
C VAL A 88 22.77 24.33 -66.01
N LEU A 89 23.09 23.04 -66.15
CA LEU A 89 22.79 22.03 -65.14
C LEU A 89 23.41 22.37 -63.78
N ALA A 90 24.70 22.71 -63.72
CA ALA A 90 25.36 23.09 -62.46
C ALA A 90 24.72 24.33 -61.78
N ARG A 91 24.20 25.29 -62.57
CA ARG A 91 23.46 26.45 -62.03
C ARG A 91 22.09 26.05 -61.48
N VAL A 92 21.36 25.18 -62.19
CA VAL A 92 20.06 24.66 -61.73
C VAL A 92 20.23 23.82 -60.46
N GLU A 93 21.21 22.93 -60.43
CA GLU A 93 21.57 22.09 -59.27
C GLU A 93 21.91 22.96 -58.05
N SER A 94 22.76 23.97 -58.21
CA SER A 94 23.07 24.91 -57.12
C SER A 94 21.85 25.72 -56.65
N ALA A 95 20.94 26.09 -57.54
CA ALA A 95 19.70 26.79 -57.18
C ALA A 95 18.73 25.86 -56.42
N VAL A 96 18.54 24.63 -56.90
CA VAL A 96 17.70 23.62 -56.26
C VAL A 96 18.24 23.26 -54.87
N GLN A 97 19.56 23.05 -54.73
CA GLN A 97 20.17 22.75 -53.43
C GLN A 97 19.88 23.85 -52.40
N LYS A 98 20.02 25.14 -52.78
CA LYS A 98 19.67 26.26 -51.88
C LYS A 98 18.21 26.24 -51.45
N HIS A 99 17.28 25.88 -52.34
CA HIS A 99 15.87 25.74 -51.97
C HIS A 99 15.65 24.56 -51.00
N LEU A 100 16.29 23.41 -51.24
CA LEU A 100 16.24 22.26 -50.33
C LEU A 100 16.82 22.59 -48.95
N ASP A 101 17.94 23.31 -48.88
CA ASP A 101 18.56 23.73 -47.61
C ASP A 101 17.63 24.68 -46.83
N ILE A 102 16.99 25.62 -47.53
CA ILE A 102 16.01 26.54 -46.94
C ILE A 102 14.78 25.78 -46.42
N ASP A 103 14.24 24.83 -47.19
CA ASP A 103 13.05 24.08 -46.79
C ASP A 103 13.36 23.07 -45.67
N ALA A 104 14.55 22.46 -45.65
CA ALA A 104 15.05 21.70 -44.51
C ALA A 104 15.08 22.57 -43.25
N LYS A 105 15.62 23.80 -43.32
CA LYS A 105 15.61 24.73 -42.18
C LYS A 105 14.20 25.19 -41.78
N LYS A 106 13.27 25.40 -42.72
CA LYS A 106 11.86 25.69 -42.40
C LYS A 106 11.20 24.53 -41.64
N THR A 107 11.39 23.29 -42.08
CA THR A 107 10.81 22.11 -41.41
C THR A 107 11.40 21.91 -40.01
N GLU A 108 12.70 22.12 -39.84
CA GLU A 108 13.37 22.13 -38.53
C GLU A 108 12.79 23.21 -37.60
N ILE A 109 12.61 24.44 -38.07
CA ILE A 109 11.96 25.53 -37.31
C ILE A 109 10.54 25.11 -36.90
N GLN A 110 9.73 24.59 -37.83
CA GLN A 110 8.36 24.14 -37.53
C GLN A 110 8.32 23.03 -36.47
N LEU A 111 9.28 22.10 -36.48
CA LEU A 111 9.40 21.05 -35.46
C LEU A 111 9.72 21.66 -34.09
N TYR A 112 10.65 22.61 -34.01
CA TYR A 112 10.96 23.29 -32.76
C TYR A 112 9.80 24.15 -32.25
N THR A 113 9.09 24.88 -33.12
CA THR A 113 7.86 25.61 -32.73
C THR A 113 6.80 24.68 -32.16
N LYS A 114 6.54 23.53 -32.80
CA LYS A 114 5.61 22.51 -32.28
C LYS A 114 6.07 21.97 -30.93
N LYS A 115 7.36 21.68 -30.75
CA LYS A 115 7.94 21.22 -29.48
C LYS A 115 7.80 22.25 -28.36
N LEU A 116 8.07 23.53 -28.64
CA LEU A 116 7.88 24.62 -27.68
C LEU A 116 6.42 24.76 -27.25
N ASN A 117 5.48 24.72 -28.20
CA ASN A 117 4.04 24.79 -27.90
C ASN A 117 3.56 23.61 -27.03
N LEU A 118 4.10 22.40 -27.25
CA LEU A 118 3.80 21.23 -26.41
C LEU A 118 4.37 21.39 -24.99
N LEU A 119 5.60 21.88 -24.86
CA LEU A 119 6.22 22.14 -23.56
C LEU A 119 5.49 23.23 -22.77
N GLN A 120 5.04 24.30 -23.44
CA GLN A 120 4.22 25.35 -22.82
C GLN A 120 2.91 24.79 -22.26
N LYS A 121 2.18 24.00 -23.06
CA LYS A 121 0.95 23.32 -22.59
C LYS A 121 1.20 22.39 -21.40
N ALA A 122 2.28 21.62 -21.41
CA ALA A 122 2.64 20.76 -20.30
C ALA A 122 2.95 21.57 -19.01
N ILE A 123 3.62 22.72 -19.14
CA ILE A 123 3.88 23.63 -18.02
C ILE A 123 2.58 24.23 -17.48
N GLU A 124 1.64 24.62 -18.35
CA GLU A 124 0.32 25.14 -17.97
C GLU A 124 -0.53 24.08 -17.25
N GLU A 125 -0.54 22.84 -17.75
CA GLU A 125 -1.25 21.73 -17.13
C GLU A 125 -0.69 21.42 -15.73
N VAL A 126 0.63 21.35 -15.59
CA VAL A 126 1.29 21.13 -14.28
C VAL A 126 0.96 22.27 -13.31
N LYS A 127 1.03 23.54 -13.73
CA LYS A 127 0.66 24.69 -12.89
C LYS A 127 -0.82 24.65 -12.47
N SER A 128 -1.72 24.31 -13.39
CA SER A 128 -3.16 24.15 -13.11
C SER A 128 -3.44 23.00 -12.14
N LYS A 129 -2.69 21.90 -12.25
CA LYS A 129 -2.75 20.79 -11.30
C LYS A 129 -2.21 21.21 -9.93
N GLU A 130 -1.06 21.85 -9.87
CA GLU A 130 -0.45 22.33 -8.63
C GLU A 130 -1.39 23.28 -7.87
N ALA A 131 -2.03 24.24 -8.55
CA ALA A 131 -3.00 25.13 -7.94
C ALA A 131 -4.18 24.37 -7.30
N ARG A 132 -4.75 23.39 -8.02
CA ARG A 132 -5.82 22.51 -7.50
C ARG A 132 -5.36 21.69 -6.30
N ASP A 133 -4.16 21.11 -6.36
CA ASP A 133 -3.59 20.30 -5.29
C ASP A 133 -3.28 21.15 -4.04
N GLN A 134 -2.81 22.39 -4.22
CA GLN A 134 -2.63 23.36 -3.12
C GLN A 134 -3.95 23.71 -2.44
N ASP A 135 -5.04 23.93 -3.19
CA ASP A 135 -6.36 24.25 -2.62
C ASP A 135 -7.01 23.04 -1.92
N ASN A 136 -6.90 21.84 -2.50
CA ASN A 136 -7.27 20.58 -1.85
C ASN A 136 -6.52 20.41 -0.51
N LEU A 137 -5.21 20.67 -0.51
CA LEU A 137 -4.37 20.59 0.69
C LEU A 137 -4.76 21.64 1.75
N LYS A 138 -5.12 22.87 1.35
CA LYS A 138 -5.68 23.88 2.27
C LYS A 138 -7.00 23.40 2.87
N ALA A 139 -7.90 22.82 2.08
CA ALA A 139 -9.18 22.29 2.56
C ALA A 139 -9.01 21.12 3.54
N ILE A 140 -8.14 20.16 3.24
CA ILE A 140 -7.80 19.04 4.13
C ILE A 140 -7.18 19.55 5.44
N LYS A 141 -6.24 20.51 5.38
CA LYS A 141 -5.65 21.13 6.58
C LYS A 141 -6.71 21.79 7.47
N LYS A 142 -7.66 22.54 6.89
CA LYS A 142 -8.79 23.14 7.64
C LYS A 142 -9.67 22.09 8.31
N ASN A 143 -10.03 21.02 7.59
CA ASN A 143 -10.84 19.92 8.13
C ASN A 143 -10.12 19.19 9.28
N ASN A 144 -8.82 18.89 9.13
CA ASN A 144 -8.03 18.24 10.17
C ASN A 144 -7.85 19.15 11.40
N ALA A 145 -7.65 20.45 11.23
CA ALA A 145 -7.61 21.41 12.34
C ALA A 145 -8.94 21.43 13.13
N TYR A 146 -10.08 21.42 12.42
CA TYR A 146 -11.41 21.34 13.02
C TYR A 146 -11.63 20.02 13.80
N LYS A 147 -11.27 18.88 13.19
CA LYS A 147 -11.33 17.56 13.85
C LYS A 147 -10.45 17.51 15.11
N ASN A 148 -9.21 18.00 15.03
CA ASN A 148 -8.30 18.05 16.17
C ASN A 148 -8.82 18.95 17.30
N SER A 149 -9.46 20.08 16.98
CA SER A 149 -10.15 20.94 17.96
C SER A 149 -11.30 20.20 18.66
N LYS A 150 -12.12 19.43 17.91
CA LYS A 150 -13.16 18.57 18.49
C LYS A 150 -12.58 17.50 19.42
N VAL A 151 -11.53 16.79 18.99
CA VAL A 151 -10.88 15.74 19.79
C VAL A 151 -10.36 16.30 21.11
N LYS A 152 -9.69 17.46 21.12
CA LYS A 152 -9.24 18.12 22.36
C LYS A 152 -10.39 18.40 23.32
N LYS A 153 -11.47 19.03 22.84
CA LYS A 153 -12.68 19.30 23.65
C LYS A 153 -13.32 18.01 24.20
N GLN A 154 -13.26 16.92 23.45
CA GLN A 154 -13.79 15.62 23.89
C GLN A 154 -12.86 14.95 24.92
N GLN A 155 -11.54 15.05 24.78
CA GLN A 155 -10.58 14.63 25.80
C GLN A 155 -10.74 15.41 27.12
N GLU A 156 -10.99 16.73 27.06
CA GLU A 156 -11.31 17.54 28.24
C GLU A 156 -12.63 17.14 28.91
N LYS A 157 -13.63 16.71 28.14
CA LYS A 157 -14.88 16.14 28.70
C LYS A 157 -14.62 14.80 29.37
N LEU A 158 -13.88 13.89 28.72
CA LEU A 158 -13.52 12.59 29.29
C LEU A 158 -12.73 12.73 30.59
N LYS A 159 -11.73 13.61 30.65
CA LYS A 159 -10.97 13.89 31.89
C LYS A 159 -11.86 14.36 33.04
N ARG A 160 -12.87 15.20 32.77
CA ARG A 160 -13.83 15.66 33.79
C ARG A 160 -14.76 14.54 34.27
N ILE A 161 -15.21 13.67 33.37
CA ILE A 161 -16.06 12.51 33.73
C ILE A 161 -15.26 11.51 34.57
N LEU A 162 -14.04 11.17 34.14
CA LEU A 162 -13.16 10.26 34.88
C LEU A 162 -12.87 10.78 36.29
N LYS A 163 -12.52 12.07 36.43
CA LYS A 163 -12.33 12.68 37.76
C LYS A 163 -13.60 12.62 38.61
N TYR A 164 -14.78 12.87 38.05
CA TYR A 164 -16.04 12.77 38.80
C TYR A 164 -16.34 11.33 39.25
N MET A 165 -15.99 10.33 38.45
CA MET A 165 -16.11 8.91 38.82
C MET A 165 -15.15 8.55 39.95
N GLU A 166 -13.89 8.97 39.86
CA GLU A 166 -12.85 8.81 40.89
C GLU A 166 -13.25 9.49 42.22
N ASP A 167 -13.65 10.77 42.17
CA ASP A 167 -14.21 11.51 43.31
C ASP A 167 -15.46 10.83 43.90
N GLY A 168 -16.22 10.09 43.08
CA GLY A 168 -17.39 9.30 43.49
C GLY A 168 -17.03 8.00 44.17
N GLN A 169 -16.08 7.23 43.63
CA GLN A 169 -15.56 6.00 44.22
C GLN A 169 -14.92 6.28 45.58
N ASN A 170 -14.05 7.29 45.68
CA ASN A 170 -13.43 7.70 46.94
C ASN A 170 -14.46 8.06 48.04
N LYS A 171 -15.61 8.63 47.66
CA LYS A 171 -16.73 8.93 48.58
C LYS A 171 -17.55 7.71 48.99
N MET A 172 -17.59 6.68 48.14
CA MET A 172 -18.22 5.41 48.47
C MET A 172 -17.32 4.61 49.42
N GLU A 173 -16.03 4.46 49.09
CA GLU A 173 -15.04 3.74 49.90
C GLU A 173 -14.90 4.35 51.31
N THR A 174 -14.86 5.69 51.42
CA THR A 174 -14.83 6.35 52.73
C THR A 174 -16.11 6.13 53.55
N ARG A 175 -17.29 6.15 52.91
CA ARG A 175 -18.57 5.84 53.58
C ARG A 175 -18.67 4.38 54.00
N GLU A 176 -18.18 3.46 53.18
CA GLU A 176 -18.11 2.04 53.47
C GLU A 176 -17.18 1.79 54.67
N GLY A 177 -16.01 2.42 54.71
CA GLY A 177 -15.11 2.40 55.88
C GLY A 177 -15.80 2.88 57.17
N PHE A 178 -16.48 4.03 57.14
CA PHE A 178 -17.23 4.53 58.30
C PHE A 178 -18.38 3.60 58.73
N LEU A 179 -19.05 2.93 57.79
CA LEU A 179 -20.10 1.96 58.11
C LEU A 179 -19.53 0.72 58.78
N ILE A 180 -18.41 0.18 58.28
CA ILE A 180 -17.71 -0.97 58.87
C ILE A 180 -17.22 -0.64 60.29
N GLU A 181 -16.61 0.54 60.49
CA GLU A 181 -16.15 1.00 61.81
C GLU A 181 -17.34 1.15 62.79
N SER A 182 -18.44 1.78 62.34
CA SER A 182 -19.65 1.92 63.17
C SER A 182 -20.33 0.58 63.48
N GLU A 183 -20.28 -0.40 62.58
CA GLU A 183 -20.82 -1.74 62.81
C GLU A 183 -19.98 -2.51 63.82
N ASP A 184 -18.64 -2.40 63.75
CA ASP A 184 -17.73 -3.02 64.72
C ASP A 184 -17.90 -2.41 66.12
N GLU A 185 -18.02 -1.09 66.24
CA GLU A 185 -18.34 -0.43 67.52
C GLU A 185 -19.72 -0.85 68.07
N LEU A 186 -20.74 -0.92 67.22
CA LEU A 186 -22.06 -1.45 67.62
C LEU A 186 -21.98 -2.92 68.05
N SER A 187 -21.15 -3.73 67.40
CA SER A 187 -20.90 -5.13 67.75
C SER A 187 -20.23 -5.25 69.13
N LYS A 188 -19.20 -4.44 69.40
CA LYS A 188 -18.52 -4.36 70.72
C LYS A 188 -19.50 -3.96 71.81
N ILE A 189 -20.25 -2.87 71.62
CA ILE A 189 -21.23 -2.38 72.60
C ILE A 189 -22.32 -3.42 72.86
N ARG A 190 -22.85 -4.08 71.82
CA ARG A 190 -23.84 -5.16 71.98
C ARG A 190 -23.29 -6.33 72.80
N ARG A 191 -22.07 -6.79 72.50
CA ARG A 191 -21.40 -7.86 73.26
C ARG A 191 -21.21 -7.46 74.72
N GLN A 192 -20.63 -6.28 74.98
CA GLN A 192 -20.45 -5.75 76.32
C GLN A 192 -21.79 -5.67 77.09
N ARG A 193 -22.86 -5.18 76.47
CA ARG A 193 -24.19 -5.12 77.11
C ARG A 193 -24.77 -6.52 77.39
N ILE A 194 -24.56 -7.49 76.51
CA ILE A 194 -24.96 -8.89 76.75
C ILE A 194 -24.17 -9.48 77.92
N ASP A 195 -22.86 -9.23 77.99
CA ASP A 195 -21.99 -9.69 79.08
C ASP A 195 -22.37 -9.03 80.42
N GLU A 196 -22.66 -7.73 80.42
CA GLU A 196 -23.20 -7.00 81.58
C GLU A 196 -24.55 -7.57 82.04
N LEU A 197 -25.48 -7.86 81.10
CA LEU A 197 -26.77 -8.46 81.41
C LEU A 197 -26.61 -9.86 82.03
N GLY A 198 -25.76 -10.71 81.44
CA GLY A 198 -25.47 -12.06 81.97
C GLY A 198 -24.74 -12.06 83.31
N THR A 199 -23.91 -11.05 83.56
CA THR A 199 -23.15 -10.92 84.82
C THR A 199 -24.00 -10.37 85.96
N PHE A 200 -24.76 -9.29 85.71
CA PHE A 200 -25.41 -8.52 86.77
C PHE A 200 -26.92 -8.76 86.92
N ILE A 201 -27.64 -9.01 85.82
CA ILE A 201 -29.10 -9.19 85.87
C ILE A 201 -29.48 -10.66 85.83
N PHE A 202 -28.91 -11.43 84.91
CA PHE A 202 -29.22 -12.84 84.69
C PHE A 202 -28.08 -13.74 85.16
N SER A 203 -27.56 -13.54 86.38
CA SER A 203 -26.42 -14.30 86.89
C SER A 203 -26.69 -15.81 86.82
N ILE A 204 -26.04 -16.50 85.88
CA ILE A 204 -26.14 -17.95 85.73
C ILE A 204 -25.16 -18.59 86.70
N LYS A 205 -25.69 -19.28 87.71
CA LYS A 205 -24.90 -20.07 88.65
C LYS A 205 -25.07 -21.54 88.32
N GLU A 206 -23.95 -22.20 88.02
CA GLU A 206 -23.91 -23.66 87.99
C GLU A 206 -23.95 -24.15 89.44
N ILE A 207 -25.08 -24.74 89.81
CA ILE A 207 -25.24 -25.47 91.06
C ILE A 207 -24.73 -26.88 90.77
N GLU A 208 -23.46 -27.10 91.11
CA GLU A 208 -22.94 -28.45 91.22
C GLU A 208 -23.87 -29.27 92.13
N PRO A 209 -24.18 -30.54 91.76
CA PRO A 209 -24.99 -31.38 92.61
C PRO A 209 -24.32 -31.44 93.98
N LYS A 210 -25.12 -31.39 95.06
CA LYS A 210 -24.56 -31.54 96.41
C LYS A 210 -23.96 -32.94 96.50
N SER A 211 -22.64 -33.04 96.32
CA SER A 211 -21.87 -34.13 96.87
C SER A 211 -22.11 -34.07 98.38
N SER A 212 -23.04 -34.92 98.84
CA SER A 212 -23.08 -35.32 100.24
C SER A 212 -21.66 -35.68 100.61
N GLU A 213 -21.14 -35.13 101.69
CA GLU A 213 -19.77 -35.34 102.16
C GLU A 213 -19.46 -36.84 102.20
N VAL A 214 -18.74 -37.34 101.19
CA VAL A 214 -18.16 -38.68 101.21
C VAL A 214 -16.66 -38.50 101.33
N ASP A 215 -16.25 -38.27 102.58
CA ASP A 215 -14.91 -38.64 103.02
C ASP A 215 -14.62 -40.06 102.51
N SER A 216 -13.48 -40.23 101.87
CA SER A 216 -13.26 -41.30 100.90
C SER A 216 -12.85 -42.62 101.56
N MET A 217 -13.64 -43.11 102.52
CA MET A 217 -13.61 -44.49 103.03
C MET A 217 -15.00 -44.99 103.45
N GLN A 218 -15.37 -46.17 102.92
CA GLN A 218 -16.56 -47.00 103.24
C GLN A 218 -17.90 -46.66 102.56
N LEU A 219 -18.04 -47.05 101.29
CA LEU A 219 -19.37 -47.37 100.72
C LEU A 219 -19.96 -48.60 101.43
N SER A 220 -20.87 -48.39 102.37
CA SER A 220 -21.71 -49.44 102.94
C SER A 220 -22.73 -49.96 101.90
N THR A 221 -23.04 -51.25 101.92
CA THR A 221 -24.13 -51.85 101.12
C THR A 221 -25.47 -51.18 101.38
N VAL A 222 -25.68 -50.64 102.60
CA VAL A 222 -26.87 -49.86 102.96
C VAL A 222 -26.93 -48.54 102.18
N SER A 223 -25.79 -47.89 101.92
CA SER A 223 -25.72 -46.66 101.12
C SER A 223 -26.00 -46.95 99.64
N ALA A 224 -25.38 -48.00 99.08
CA ALA A 224 -25.63 -48.43 97.70
C ALA A 224 -27.11 -48.82 97.47
N LEU A 225 -27.75 -49.48 98.45
CA LEU A 225 -29.19 -49.77 98.38
C LEU A 225 -30.06 -48.51 98.53
N ALA A 226 -29.64 -47.53 99.34
CA ALA A 226 -30.33 -46.25 99.48
C ALA A 226 -30.17 -45.32 98.26
N GLU A 227 -29.08 -45.46 97.50
CA GLU A 227 -28.85 -44.80 96.21
C GLU A 227 -29.65 -45.49 95.10
N ALA A 228 -29.56 -46.82 94.98
CA ALA A 228 -30.33 -47.60 94.01
C ALA A 228 -31.86 -47.44 94.20
N ARG A 229 -32.33 -47.25 95.44
CA ARG A 229 -33.74 -46.97 95.75
C ARG A 229 -34.18 -45.54 95.43
N ARG A 230 -33.22 -44.61 95.21
CA ARG A 230 -33.46 -43.23 94.80
C ARG A 230 -33.23 -43.01 93.30
N THR A 231 -32.66 -43.95 92.56
CA THR A 231 -32.51 -43.87 91.11
C THR A 231 -33.53 -44.73 90.36
N ALA A 232 -34.13 -44.19 89.30
CA ALA A 232 -35.05 -44.89 88.42
C ALA A 232 -34.50 -44.94 86.99
N TYR A 233 -34.60 -46.09 86.31
CA TYR A 233 -34.20 -46.22 84.91
C TYR A 233 -35.34 -45.82 83.97
N VAL A 234 -35.20 -44.66 83.33
CA VAL A 234 -36.21 -44.08 82.44
C VAL A 234 -35.58 -43.78 81.07
N ARG A 235 -36.19 -44.30 80.00
CA ARG A 235 -35.82 -44.02 78.59
C ARG A 235 -34.31 -44.15 78.29
N GLY A 236 -33.65 -45.16 78.86
CA GLY A 236 -32.25 -45.47 78.59
C GLY A 236 -31.23 -44.88 79.56
N LYS A 237 -31.66 -44.08 80.55
CA LYS A 237 -30.79 -43.44 81.55
C LYS A 237 -31.26 -43.73 82.97
N TRP A 238 -30.33 -43.82 83.91
CA TRP A 238 -30.63 -43.74 85.34
C TRP A 238 -30.82 -42.27 85.71
N ILE A 239 -31.94 -41.95 86.34
CA ILE A 239 -32.35 -40.60 86.76
C ILE A 239 -32.59 -40.63 88.26
N TYR A 240 -32.17 -39.61 89.00
CA TYR A 240 -32.50 -39.48 90.42
C TYR A 240 -33.97 -39.09 90.60
N THR A 241 -34.68 -39.77 91.49
CA THR A 241 -36.07 -39.47 91.88
C THR A 241 -36.15 -38.27 92.82
N ASP A 242 -35.04 -37.93 93.48
CA ASP A 242 -34.79 -36.68 94.16
C ASP A 242 -33.94 -35.74 93.28
N ASN A 243 -34.45 -34.54 92.96
CA ASN A 243 -33.73 -33.47 92.23
C ASN A 243 -32.46 -32.93 92.95
N GLY A 244 -31.88 -33.66 93.92
CA GLY A 244 -30.68 -33.25 94.65
C GLY A 244 -29.36 -33.70 94.01
N GLY A 245 -29.38 -34.72 93.15
CA GLY A 245 -28.18 -35.36 92.57
C GLY A 245 -27.80 -34.91 91.16
N GLU A 246 -28.58 -34.04 90.52
CA GLU A 246 -28.36 -33.61 89.14
C GLU A 246 -27.80 -32.19 89.06
N LEU A 247 -26.96 -31.95 88.06
CA LEU A 247 -26.43 -30.63 87.71
C LEU A 247 -27.58 -29.66 87.42
N GLN A 248 -27.60 -28.50 88.07
CA GLN A 248 -28.66 -27.50 87.92
C GLN A 248 -28.08 -26.14 87.57
N TYR A 249 -28.75 -25.41 86.67
CA TYR A 249 -28.42 -24.03 86.37
C TYR A 249 -29.44 -23.12 87.05
N GLN A 250 -28.98 -22.19 87.88
CA GLN A 250 -29.83 -21.18 88.47
C GLN A 250 -29.65 -19.87 87.69
N VAL A 251 -30.74 -19.35 87.12
CA VAL A 251 -30.76 -18.04 86.47
C VAL A 251 -31.45 -17.08 87.42
N VAL A 252 -30.65 -16.28 88.16
CA VAL A 252 -31.12 -15.47 89.30
C VAL A 252 -31.66 -16.33 90.44
N ASP A 253 -32.97 -16.59 90.46
CA ASP A 253 -33.69 -17.34 91.49
C ASP A 253 -34.20 -18.70 90.98
N PRO A 254 -34.93 -18.82 89.84
CA PRO A 254 -35.37 -20.12 89.34
C PRO A 254 -34.20 -21.05 88.99
N LYS A 255 -34.35 -22.31 89.42
CA LYS A 255 -33.45 -23.41 89.07
C LYS A 255 -34.00 -24.16 87.85
N LEU A 256 -33.11 -24.49 86.93
CA LEU A 256 -33.35 -25.21 85.70
C LEU A 256 -32.52 -26.51 85.68
N PRO A 257 -33.06 -27.64 85.19
CA PRO A 257 -32.31 -28.88 85.09
C PRO A 257 -31.22 -28.81 84.01
N GLY A 258 -29.99 -29.25 84.33
CA GLY A 258 -28.87 -29.29 83.38
C GLY A 258 -28.99 -30.39 82.32
N HIS A 259 -29.92 -31.34 82.45
CA HIS A 259 -30.16 -32.40 81.47
C HIS A 259 -30.96 -31.94 80.23
N GLY A 260 -31.45 -30.70 80.20
CA GLY A 260 -32.11 -30.11 79.03
C GLY A 260 -33.55 -30.57 78.77
N ASP A 261 -34.24 -31.15 79.75
CA ASP A 261 -35.68 -31.43 79.67
C ASP A 261 -36.41 -30.41 80.55
N TYR A 262 -37.06 -29.46 79.87
CA TYR A 262 -37.79 -28.35 80.48
C TYR A 262 -39.31 -28.54 80.41
N SER A 263 -39.80 -29.74 80.08
CA SER A 263 -41.23 -30.03 79.86
C SER A 263 -42.12 -29.63 81.04
N ALA A 264 -41.64 -29.78 82.27
CA ALA A 264 -42.33 -29.33 83.49
C ALA A 264 -42.55 -27.79 83.54
N TYR A 265 -41.68 -27.01 82.91
CA TYR A 265 -41.77 -25.54 82.83
C TYR A 265 -42.57 -25.08 81.61
N CYS A 266 -42.60 -25.87 80.52
CA CYS A 266 -43.48 -25.61 79.38
C CYS A 266 -44.95 -25.58 79.82
N ALA A 267 -45.36 -26.54 80.66
CA ALA A 267 -46.72 -26.57 81.23
C ALA A 267 -47.07 -25.29 82.02
N TRP A 268 -46.13 -24.69 82.74
CA TRP A 268 -46.34 -23.41 83.43
C TRP A 268 -46.71 -22.26 82.46
N SER A 269 -46.12 -22.22 81.26
CA SER A 269 -46.43 -21.19 80.27
C SER A 269 -47.87 -21.28 79.72
N GLU A 270 -48.43 -22.49 79.64
CA GLU A 270 -49.80 -22.74 79.19
C GLU A 270 -50.83 -22.32 80.25
N TYR A 271 -50.52 -22.47 81.55
CA TYR A 271 -51.41 -22.06 82.65
C TYR A 271 -51.57 -20.54 82.78
N TYR A 272 -50.50 -19.75 82.56
CA TYR A 272 -50.60 -18.29 82.65
C TYR A 272 -51.41 -17.66 81.50
N PHE A 273 -51.34 -18.24 80.28
CA PHE A 273 -52.17 -17.80 79.15
C PHE A 273 -53.69 -17.98 79.39
N TYR A 274 -54.08 -18.87 80.30
CA TYR A 274 -55.47 -19.07 80.70
C TYR A 274 -55.93 -18.18 81.88
N CYS A 275 -55.00 -17.55 82.60
CA CYS A 275 -55.32 -16.78 83.81
C CYS A 275 -55.54 -15.27 83.54
N ASP A 276 -55.10 -14.75 82.38
CA ASP A 276 -55.43 -13.40 81.87
C ASP A 276 -56.73 -13.37 81.02
N MET A 277 -57.53 -14.46 81.05
CA MET A 277 -58.78 -14.60 80.29
C MET A 277 -60.03 -14.89 81.15
N VAL A 278 -60.02 -14.45 82.42
CA VAL A 278 -61.19 -14.46 83.34
C VAL A 278 -61.30 -13.13 84.09
#